data_AF-A0A956IUE6-F1
#
_entry.id   AF-A0A956IUE6-F1
#
_cell.length_a   1.000
_cell.length_b   1.000
_cell.length_c   1.000
_cell.angle_alpha   90.00
_cell.angle_beta   90.00
_cell.angle_gamma   90.00
#
_symmetry.space_group_name_H-M   'P 1'
#
loop_
_entity.id
_entity.type
_entity.pdbx_description
1 polymer ?
#
loop_
_entity_poly.entity_id
_entity_poly.type
_entity_poly.pdbx_seq_one_letter_code
_entity_poly.pdbx_strand_id
1 'polypeptide(L)'
;MAHSLLEQRAAYPLAAYNFRVLIDAQPMSFAKISGLQRGHGTLTYRHGLSFAEGQDLVHYSTNGFSSISLEQGSGANVRFLYEWVATRKPRMMEINLCDAAGTPALGWRISRAYAIRLSAPTLDAQTNEAAINVLEVMATGITVVHH
;
A
#
# COMPACT_ATOMS: atom_id res chain seq x y z
N MET A 1 27.28 -22.09 -6.97
CA MET A 1 26.70 -22.53 -8.27
C MET A 1 26.19 -21.28 -8.98
N ALA A 2 26.45 -21.14 -10.27
CA ALA A 2 25.89 -20.02 -11.05
C ALA A 2 24.44 -20.35 -11.43
N HIS A 3 23.49 -19.60 -10.89
CA HIS A 3 22.08 -19.76 -11.23
C HIS A 3 21.83 -19.28 -12.66
N SER A 4 21.00 -19.99 -13.42
CA SER A 4 20.60 -19.55 -14.76
C SER A 4 19.71 -18.31 -14.68
N LEU A 5 19.60 -17.53 -15.76
CA LEU A 5 18.74 -16.32 -15.78
C LEU A 5 17.27 -16.63 -15.46
N LEU A 6 16.79 -17.82 -15.84
CA LEU A 6 15.42 -18.24 -15.54
C LEU A 6 15.23 -18.56 -14.05
N GLU A 7 16.20 -19.24 -13.44
CA GLU A 7 16.20 -19.50 -12.00
C GLU A 7 16.29 -18.21 -11.19
N GLN A 8 17.14 -17.26 -11.62
CA GLN A 8 17.25 -15.96 -10.98
C GLN A 8 15.92 -15.20 -11.02
N ARG A 9 15.23 -15.17 -12.17
CA ARG A 9 13.92 -14.50 -12.30
C ARG A 9 12.84 -15.09 -11.40
N ALA A 10 12.88 -16.39 -11.14
CA ALA A 10 11.87 -17.07 -10.33
C ALA A 10 12.20 -17.05 -8.82
N ALA A 11 13.48 -17.15 -8.45
CA ALA A 11 13.90 -17.33 -7.07
C ALA A 11 14.31 -16.03 -6.38
N TYR A 12 14.69 -14.98 -7.13
CA TYR A 12 15.25 -13.77 -6.54
C TYR A 12 14.12 -12.77 -6.23
N PRO A 13 14.27 -11.95 -5.17
CA PRO A 13 13.29 -10.93 -4.84
C PRO A 13 13.15 -9.90 -5.97
N LEU A 14 11.92 -9.47 -6.21
CA LEU A 14 11.60 -8.42 -7.17
C LEU A 14 12.06 -7.05 -6.65
N ALA A 15 12.42 -6.17 -7.57
CA ALA A 15 12.83 -4.81 -7.22
C ALA A 15 11.62 -3.92 -6.93
N ALA A 16 11.67 -3.16 -5.84
CA ALA A 16 10.55 -2.36 -5.34
C ALA A 16 10.23 -1.09 -6.17
N TYR A 17 11.02 -0.77 -7.19
CA TYR A 17 10.82 0.45 -8.00
C TYR A 17 9.84 0.27 -9.17
N ASN A 18 9.59 -0.97 -9.61
CA ASN A 18 8.74 -1.23 -10.76
C ASN A 18 7.35 -1.67 -10.30
N PHE A 19 6.46 -0.71 -10.12
CA PHE A 19 5.09 -0.97 -9.67
C PHE A 19 4.07 -0.15 -10.47
N ARG A 20 2.83 -0.65 -10.50
CA ARG A 20 1.68 0.00 -11.12
C ARG A 20 0.54 0.08 -10.13
N VAL A 21 -0.21 1.17 -10.17
CA VAL A 21 -1.37 1.38 -9.31
C VAL A 21 -2.61 1.56 -10.16
N LEU A 22 -3.67 0.87 -9.80
CA LEU A 22 -4.99 0.97 -10.39
C LEU A 22 -5.97 1.45 -9.31
N ILE A 23 -6.72 2.51 -9.60
CA ILE A 23 -7.80 3.00 -8.74
C ILE A 23 -9.08 2.94 -9.57
N ASP A 24 -10.06 2.13 -9.15
CA ASP A 24 -11.27 1.82 -9.93
C ASP A 24 -10.96 1.44 -11.40
N ALA A 25 -9.95 0.58 -11.60
CA ALA A 25 -9.42 0.17 -12.91
C ALA A 25 -8.79 1.29 -13.76
N GLN A 26 -8.65 2.51 -13.25
CA GLN A 26 -7.91 3.58 -13.91
C GLN A 26 -6.44 3.55 -13.49
N PRO A 27 -5.48 3.48 -14.44
CA PRO A 27 -4.06 3.51 -14.12
C PRO A 27 -3.63 4.88 -13.61
N MET A 28 -2.89 4.87 -12.51
CA MET A 28 -2.35 6.06 -11.85
C MET A 28 -0.87 5.86 -11.58
N SER A 29 -0.11 6.95 -11.73
CA SER A 29 1.33 6.97 -11.47
C SER A 29 1.61 7.60 -10.12
N PHE A 30 2.37 6.90 -9.28
CA PHE A 30 2.82 7.38 -7.97
C PHE A 30 4.34 7.24 -7.90
N ALA A 31 4.99 8.16 -7.20
CA ALA A 31 6.42 8.13 -6.96
C ALA A 31 6.78 7.19 -5.81
N LYS A 32 5.94 7.12 -4.78
CA LYS A 32 6.18 6.30 -3.60
C LYS A 32 4.87 5.90 -2.92
N ILE A 33 4.87 4.69 -2.38
CA ILE A 33 3.74 4.10 -1.66
C ILE A 33 4.27 3.53 -0.35
N SER A 34 3.63 3.82 0.76
CA SER A 34 3.99 3.27 2.06
C SER A 34 2.77 2.98 2.93
N GLY A 35 2.95 2.19 3.98
CA GLY A 35 1.88 1.87 4.94
C GLY A 35 0.97 0.70 4.56
N LEU A 36 1.32 -0.09 3.52
CA LEU A 36 0.64 -1.36 3.25
C LEU A 36 0.99 -2.35 4.36
N GLN A 37 0.06 -2.56 5.28
CA GLN A 37 0.20 -3.52 6.36
C GLN A 37 -1.13 -4.20 6.65
N ARG A 38 -1.07 -5.48 6.94
CA ARG A 38 -2.18 -6.26 7.48
C ARG A 38 -1.76 -6.78 8.85
N GLY A 39 -2.40 -6.25 9.89
CA GLY A 39 -2.17 -6.67 11.27
C GLY A 39 -3.34 -7.49 11.81
N HIS A 40 -3.05 -8.37 12.76
CA HIS A 40 -4.03 -9.06 13.58
C HIS A 40 -4.01 -8.46 14.98
N GLY A 41 -5.19 -8.31 15.60
CA GLY A 41 -5.26 -7.92 17.01
C GLY A 41 -4.78 -9.08 17.88
N THR A 42 -4.06 -8.77 18.96
CA THR A 42 -3.63 -9.75 19.96
C THR A 42 -4.27 -9.44 21.30
N LEU A 43 -4.77 -10.47 21.97
CA LEU A 43 -5.29 -10.41 23.33
C LEU A 43 -4.48 -11.38 24.19
N THR A 44 -3.99 -10.90 25.33
CA THR A 44 -3.27 -11.72 26.29
C THR A 44 -4.19 -12.06 27.46
N TYR A 45 -4.37 -13.33 27.73
CA TYR A 45 -5.17 -13.83 28.85
C TYR A 45 -4.27 -14.36 29.96
N ARG A 46 -4.67 -14.10 31.21
CA ARG A 46 -3.99 -14.55 32.43
C ARG A 46 -4.99 -15.25 33.34
N HIS A 47 -4.65 -16.46 33.78
CA HIS A 47 -5.39 -17.25 34.78
C HIS A 47 -4.53 -17.48 36.03
N GLY A 48 -5.10 -18.13 37.05
CA GLY A 48 -4.46 -18.27 38.38
C GLY A 48 -3.11 -19.02 38.39
N LEU A 49 -2.86 -19.89 37.40
CA LEU A 49 -1.60 -20.64 37.26
C LEU A 49 -0.62 -20.01 36.25
N SER A 50 -0.99 -18.88 35.63
CA SER A 50 -0.15 -18.20 34.63
C SER A 50 1.20 -17.70 35.17
N PHE A 51 1.39 -17.67 36.49
CA PHE A 51 2.69 -17.37 37.09
C PHE A 51 3.74 -18.47 36.83
N ALA A 52 3.29 -19.73 36.64
CA ALA A 52 4.15 -20.88 36.38
C ALA A 52 4.11 -21.31 34.91
N GLU A 53 2.94 -21.24 34.27
CA GLU A 53 2.70 -21.78 32.92
C GLU A 53 2.87 -20.73 31.81
N GLY A 54 2.88 -19.44 32.14
CA GLY A 54 2.91 -18.35 31.18
C GLY A 54 1.51 -17.83 30.82
N GLN A 55 1.45 -16.90 29.87
CA GLN A 55 0.22 -16.20 29.47
C GLN A 55 -0.24 -16.70 28.12
N ASP A 56 -1.55 -16.86 27.94
CA ASP A 56 -2.12 -17.28 26.67
C ASP A 56 -2.22 -16.09 25.72
N LEU A 57 -1.61 -16.21 24.54
CA LEU A 57 -1.70 -15.23 23.47
C LEU A 57 -2.74 -15.69 22.44
N VAL A 58 -3.87 -14.99 22.38
CA VAL A 58 -4.89 -15.19 21.36
C VAL A 58 -4.75 -14.09 20.31
N HIS A 59 -4.72 -14.44 19.03
CA HIS A 59 -4.79 -13.48 17.93
C HIS A 59 -6.13 -13.60 17.22
N TYR A 60 -6.68 -12.46 16.78
CA TYR A 60 -7.95 -12.41 16.06
C TYR A 60 -7.85 -11.54 14.81
N SER A 61 -8.65 -11.86 13.80
CA SER A 61 -8.72 -11.06 12.57
C SER A 61 -9.52 -9.79 12.85
N THR A 62 -8.83 -8.65 12.87
CA THR A 62 -9.48 -7.35 12.88
C THR A 62 -9.60 -6.87 11.44
N ASN A 63 -10.80 -6.45 11.03
CA ASN A 63 -10.98 -5.66 9.80
C ASN A 63 -10.55 -4.21 10.05
N GLY A 64 -9.33 -4.03 10.55
CA GLY A 64 -8.77 -2.73 10.88
C GLY A 64 -8.57 -1.90 9.63
N PHE A 65 -8.54 -0.59 9.81
CA PHE A 65 -8.07 0.33 8.78
C PHE A 65 -6.56 0.46 8.89
N SER A 66 -5.87 0.36 7.77
CA SER A 66 -4.45 0.69 7.64
C SER A 66 -4.32 2.01 6.88
N SER A 67 -3.53 2.93 7.41
CA SER A 67 -3.17 4.16 6.70
C SER A 67 -2.12 3.88 5.64
N ILE A 68 -2.42 4.22 4.40
CA ILE A 68 -1.55 4.16 3.24
C ILE A 68 -1.22 5.59 2.82
N SER A 69 0.06 5.88 2.62
CA SER A 69 0.53 7.16 2.10
C SER A 69 0.99 6.98 0.65
N LEU A 70 0.45 7.81 -0.24
CA LEU A 70 0.69 7.80 -1.67
C LEU A 70 1.27 9.15 -2.09
N GLU A 71 2.49 9.15 -2.61
CA GLU A 71 3.17 10.36 -3.07
C GLU A 71 3.07 10.43 -4.61
N GLN A 72 2.52 11.52 -5.14
CA GLN A 72 2.34 11.73 -6.58
C GLN A 72 2.89 13.10 -7.00
N GLY A 73 3.61 13.13 -8.13
CA GLY A 73 4.01 14.40 -8.76
C GLY A 73 2.81 15.25 -9.17
N SER A 74 2.89 16.55 -8.90
CA SER A 74 1.86 17.53 -9.27
C SER A 74 1.73 17.59 -10.79
N GLY A 75 0.59 17.16 -11.31
CA GLY A 75 0.33 17.04 -12.74
C GLY A 75 -1.16 16.87 -13.05
N ALA A 76 -1.48 16.34 -14.24
CA ALA A 76 -2.85 16.24 -14.74
C ALA A 76 -3.80 15.40 -13.84
N ASN A 77 -3.28 14.44 -13.08
CA ASN A 77 -4.08 13.52 -12.26
C ASN A 77 -4.48 14.07 -10.89
N VAL A 78 -3.98 15.26 -10.50
CA VAL A 78 -4.31 15.87 -9.19
C VAL A 78 -5.80 16.16 -9.06
N ARG A 79 -6.47 16.51 -10.18
CA ARG A 79 -7.92 16.73 -10.19
C ARG A 79 -8.69 15.48 -9.74
N PHE A 80 -8.30 14.31 -10.21
CA PHE A 80 -8.93 13.05 -9.82
C PHE A 80 -8.75 12.78 -8.31
N LEU A 81 -7.54 13.00 -7.78
CA LEU A 81 -7.28 12.82 -6.34
C LEU A 81 -8.10 13.80 -5.49
N TYR A 82 -8.19 15.06 -5.92
CA TYR A 82 -9.00 16.07 -5.27
C TYR A 82 -10.49 15.71 -5.28
N GLU A 83 -11.03 15.31 -6.43
CA GLU A 83 -12.42 14.86 -6.58
C GLU A 83 -12.70 13.62 -5.73
N TRP A 84 -11.73 12.70 -5.59
CA TRP A 84 -11.88 11.53 -4.74
C TRP A 84 -12.02 11.90 -3.26
N VAL A 85 -11.17 12.80 -2.75
CA VAL A 85 -11.29 13.34 -1.38
C VAL A 85 -12.65 14.03 -1.18
N ALA A 86 -13.10 14.83 -2.16
CA ALA A 86 -14.36 15.54 -2.09
C ALA A 86 -15.59 14.61 -2.09
N THR A 87 -15.53 13.52 -2.86
CA THR A 87 -16.65 12.58 -3.05
C THR A 87 -16.90 11.70 -1.81
N ARG A 88 -15.89 11.48 -0.96
CA ARG A 88 -15.97 10.67 0.28
C ARG A 88 -16.49 9.24 0.06
N LYS A 89 -16.35 8.70 -1.15
CA LYS A 89 -16.74 7.32 -1.49
C LYS A 89 -15.51 6.41 -1.47
N PRO A 90 -15.68 5.16 -0.98
CA PRO A 90 -14.62 4.17 -1.09
C PRO A 90 -14.41 3.81 -2.56
N ARG A 91 -13.15 3.58 -2.92
CA ARG A 91 -12.76 3.07 -4.24
C ARG A 91 -12.01 1.75 -4.08
N MET A 92 -12.04 0.92 -5.12
CA MET A 92 -11.19 -0.26 -5.17
C MET A 92 -9.79 0.16 -5.63
N MET A 93 -8.75 -0.37 -4.99
CA MET A 93 -7.37 -0.06 -5.35
C MET A 93 -6.55 -1.35 -5.49
N GLU A 94 -5.67 -1.39 -6.48
CA GLU A 94 -4.74 -2.50 -6.69
C GLU A 94 -3.35 -1.95 -6.94
N ILE A 95 -2.37 -2.47 -6.19
CA ILE A 95 -0.96 -2.09 -6.29
C ILE A 95 -0.22 -3.33 -6.74
N ASN A 96 0.36 -3.29 -7.94
CA ASN A 96 0.99 -4.43 -8.57
C ASN A 96 2.49 -4.19 -8.73
N LEU A 97 3.30 -5.04 -8.12
CA LEU A 97 4.73 -5.15 -8.38
C LEU A 97 4.94 -5.88 -9.70
N CYS A 98 5.72 -5.28 -10.58
CA CYS A 98 5.90 -5.71 -11.95
C CYS A 98 7.30 -6.30 -12.18
N ASP A 99 7.38 -7.28 -13.08
CA ASP A 99 8.63 -7.86 -13.55
C ASP A 99 9.36 -6.92 -14.54
N ALA A 100 10.55 -7.33 -15.02
CA ALA A 100 11.33 -6.51 -15.96
C ALA A 100 10.60 -6.21 -17.29
N ALA A 101 9.60 -7.01 -17.68
CA ALA A 101 8.77 -6.77 -18.86
C ALA A 101 7.56 -5.86 -18.57
N GLY A 102 7.35 -5.47 -17.31
CA GLY A 102 6.19 -4.69 -16.87
C GLY A 102 4.93 -5.54 -16.67
N THR A 103 5.06 -6.85 -16.53
CA THR A 103 3.96 -7.76 -16.23
C THR A 103 3.77 -7.83 -14.72
N PRO A 104 2.53 -7.72 -14.19
CA PRO A 104 2.30 -7.84 -12.75
C PRO A 104 2.64 -9.25 -12.28
N ALA A 105 3.46 -9.37 -11.23
CA ALA A 105 3.89 -10.64 -10.65
C ALA A 105 3.32 -10.84 -9.23
N LEU A 106 3.27 -9.76 -8.45
CA LEU A 106 2.72 -9.74 -7.10
C LEU A 106 1.83 -8.51 -6.94
N GLY A 107 0.62 -8.70 -6.45
CA GLY A 107 -0.35 -7.64 -6.26
C GLY A 107 -0.85 -7.54 -4.83
N TRP A 108 -1.19 -6.33 -4.42
CA TRP A 108 -1.98 -6.06 -3.22
C TRP A 108 -3.30 -5.45 -3.65
N ARG A 109 -4.38 -6.20 -3.44
CA ARG A 109 -5.73 -5.77 -3.72
C ARG A 109 -6.39 -5.24 -2.46
N ILE A 110 -6.96 -4.06 -2.58
CA ILE A 110 -7.61 -3.29 -1.51
C ILE A 110 -9.07 -3.13 -1.89
N SER A 111 -9.96 -3.74 -1.10
CA SER A 111 -11.39 -3.75 -1.41
C SER A 111 -12.06 -2.39 -1.19
N ARG A 112 -11.64 -1.65 -0.15
CA ARG A 112 -12.19 -0.32 0.14
C ARG A 112 -11.07 0.62 0.59
N ALA A 113 -10.80 1.63 -0.22
CA ALA A 113 -9.86 2.70 0.05
C ALA A 113 -10.62 4.04 0.20
N TYR A 114 -10.43 4.72 1.33
CA TYR A 114 -11.00 6.05 1.60
C TYR A 114 -9.90 7.10 1.57
N ALA A 115 -9.99 8.07 0.67
CA ALA A 115 -9.10 9.23 0.68
C ALA A 115 -9.46 10.16 1.85
N ILE A 116 -8.54 10.35 2.79
CA ILE A 116 -8.73 11.15 4.01
C ILE A 116 -8.19 12.56 3.85
N ARG A 117 -7.00 12.68 3.29
CA ARG A 117 -6.28 13.95 3.20
C ARG A 117 -5.44 14.00 1.93
N LEU A 118 -5.49 15.15 1.26
CA LEU A 118 -4.57 15.49 0.17
C LEU A 118 -3.77 16.71 0.60
N SER A 119 -2.46 16.56 0.72
CA SER A 119 -1.51 17.60 1.05
C SER A 119 -0.87 18.16 -0.22
N ALA A 120 -0.89 19.48 -0.32
CA ALA A 120 -0.20 20.23 -1.38
C ALA A 120 1.33 20.09 -1.25
N PRO A 121 2.08 20.26 -2.35
CA PRO A 121 3.53 20.32 -2.31
C PRO A 121 4.00 21.56 -1.54
N THR A 122 5.21 21.49 -1.01
CA THR A 122 5.92 22.68 -0.54
C THR A 122 6.28 23.53 -1.76
N LEU A 123 5.89 24.81 -1.75
CA LEU A 123 6.18 25.76 -2.81
C LEU A 123 7.26 26.73 -2.31
N ASP A 124 8.49 26.55 -2.81
CA ASP A 124 9.62 27.43 -2.52
C ASP A 124 10.22 27.91 -3.85
N ALA A 125 10.42 29.22 -3.97
CA ALA A 125 11.00 29.85 -5.16
C ALA A 125 12.54 29.74 -5.22
N GLN A 126 13.19 29.29 -4.14
CA GLN A 126 14.65 29.16 -4.05
C GLN A 126 15.16 27.75 -4.35
N THR A 127 14.30 26.73 -4.34
CA THR A 127 14.70 25.32 -4.50
C THR A 127 14.25 24.75 -5.85
N ASN A 128 15.02 23.80 -6.38
CA ASN A 128 14.74 23.11 -7.65
C ASN A 128 14.19 21.70 -7.41
N GLU A 129 13.13 21.58 -6.61
CA GLU A 129 12.53 20.29 -6.27
C GLU A 129 11.25 20.02 -7.08
N ALA A 130 10.95 18.75 -7.30
CA ALA A 130 9.69 18.36 -7.94
C ALA A 130 8.53 18.57 -6.97
N ALA A 131 7.46 19.18 -7.43
CA ALA A 131 6.26 19.39 -6.62
C ALA A 131 5.53 18.06 -6.36
N ILE A 132 5.64 17.49 -5.16
CA ILE A 132 4.98 16.23 -4.77
C ILE A 132 3.75 16.50 -3.90
N ASN A 133 2.59 15.98 -4.31
CA ASN A 133 1.41 15.88 -3.47
C ASN A 133 1.44 14.58 -2.66
N VAL A 134 0.93 14.63 -1.44
CA VAL A 134 0.81 13.45 -0.57
C VAL A 134 -0.67 13.17 -0.33
N LEU A 135 -1.12 11.97 -0.69
CA LEU A 135 -2.47 11.49 -0.43
C LEU A 135 -2.44 10.44 0.67
N GLU A 136 -3.23 10.67 1.71
CA GLU A 136 -3.44 9.69 2.77
C GLU A 136 -4.76 8.96 2.56
N VAL A 137 -4.67 7.64 2.56
CA VAL A 137 -5.78 6.73 2.31
C VAL A 137 -5.93 5.79 3.49
N MET A 138 -7.15 5.64 4.00
CA MET A 138 -7.50 4.58 4.95
C MET A 138 -8.05 3.39 4.16
N ALA A 139 -7.33 2.28 4.19
CA ALA A 139 -7.65 1.08 3.45
C ALA A 139 -8.16 -0.03 4.38
N THR A 140 -9.08 -0.85 3.88
CA THR A 140 -9.50 -2.09 4.52
C THR A 140 -9.63 -3.22 3.49
N GLY A 141 -9.56 -4.46 3.95
CA GLY A 141 -9.62 -5.67 3.12
C GLY A 141 -8.42 -5.84 2.19
N ILE A 142 -7.21 -5.61 2.70
CA ILE A 142 -5.96 -5.85 1.97
C ILE A 142 -5.76 -7.36 1.77
N THR A 143 -5.62 -7.78 0.53
CA THR A 143 -5.36 -9.16 0.12
C THR A 143 -4.15 -9.21 -0.81
N VAL A 144 -3.32 -10.25 -0.66
CA VAL A 144 -2.18 -10.49 -1.54
C VAL A 144 -2.65 -11.37 -2.68
N VAL A 145 -2.31 -10.98 -3.91
CA VAL A 145 -2.63 -11.68 -5.14
C VAL A 145 -1.33 -12.08 -5.82
N HIS A 146 -1.19 -13.36 -6.15
CA HIS A 146 -0.12 -13.85 -6.99
C HIS A 146 -0.67 -13.98 -8.42
N HIS A 147 0.10 -13.52 -9.40
CA HIS A 147 -0.21 -13.62 -10.82
C HIS A 147 0.53 -14.78 -11.48
#